data_AF-A0A1B6LRA8-F1
#
_entry.id   AF-A0A1B6LRA8-F1
#
_cell.length_a   1.000
_cell.length_b   1.000
_cell.length_c   1.000
_cell.angle_alpha   90.00
_cell.angle_beta   90.00
_cell.angle_gamma   90.00
#
_symmetry.space_group_name_H-M   'P 1'
#
loop_
_entity.id
_entity.type
_entity.pdbx_description
1 polymer ?
#
loop_
_entity_poly.entity_id
_entity_poly.type
_entity_poly.pdbx_seq_one_letter_code
_entity_poly.pdbx_strand_id
1 'polypeptide(L)'
;PPALVAPAAAVSALGELTPGGALMKCYHDESLAQLVPEPLEKDLRNLYMSGCELLRHFWLCFPPTTPQLQEKAEKMHEALHRFHSAKLKPFEDRVMVEFSPLSQQLTSHISQLLTAAYSKYEVWQSRRKSAALR
;
A
#
# COMPACT_ATOMS: atom_id res chain seq x y z
N PRO A 1 19.37 -9.68 48.58
CA PRO A 1 19.30 -8.90 47.32
C PRO A 1 17.90 -8.28 47.20
N PRO A 2 17.76 -6.99 46.85
CA PRO A 2 16.43 -6.40 46.66
C PRO A 2 15.75 -7.10 45.48
N ALA A 3 14.45 -7.40 45.63
CA ALA A 3 13.66 -8.00 44.57
C ALA A 3 13.65 -7.07 43.36
N LEU A 4 14.21 -7.53 42.23
CA LEU A 4 14.37 -6.74 41.01
C LEU A 4 13.04 -6.41 40.33
N VAL A 5 11.97 -7.18 40.62
CA VAL A 5 10.64 -7.02 40.02
C VAL A 5 9.56 -7.24 41.09
N ALA A 6 8.55 -6.36 41.10
CA ALA A 6 7.40 -6.51 41.97
C ALA A 6 6.47 -7.65 41.48
N PRO A 7 5.88 -8.47 42.36
CA PRO A 7 5.03 -9.59 41.96
C PRO A 7 3.86 -9.17 41.06
N ALA A 8 3.26 -8.01 41.32
CA ALA A 8 2.19 -7.46 40.49
C ALA A 8 2.65 -7.18 39.05
N ALA A 9 3.85 -6.63 38.87
CA ALA A 9 4.42 -6.37 37.55
C ALA A 9 4.69 -7.68 36.80
N ALA A 10 5.12 -8.73 37.50
CA ALA A 10 5.31 -10.05 36.89
C ALA A 10 3.98 -10.67 36.43
N VAL A 11 2.92 -10.56 37.24
CA VAL A 11 1.58 -11.07 36.87
C VAL A 11 0.98 -10.27 35.71
N SER A 12 1.13 -8.94 35.70
CA SER A 12 0.72 -8.11 34.57
C SER A 12 1.45 -8.48 33.28
N ALA A 13 2.77 -8.66 33.34
CA ALA A 13 3.56 -9.09 32.19
C ALA A 13 3.14 -10.48 31.69
N LEU A 14 2.85 -11.42 32.59
CA LEU A 14 2.28 -12.72 32.22
C LEU A 14 0.93 -12.57 31.52
N GLY A 15 0.05 -11.70 32.02
CA GLY A 15 -1.24 -11.41 31.36
C GLY A 15 -1.08 -10.79 29.97
N GLU A 16 -0.09 -9.91 29.78
CA GLU A 16 0.22 -9.32 28.48
C GLU A 16 0.77 -10.33 27.47
N LEU A 17 1.51 -11.34 27.95
CA LEU A 17 2.14 -12.41 27.16
C LEU A 17 1.28 -13.68 27.02
N THR A 18 0.09 -13.74 27.62
CA THR A 18 -0.86 -14.87 27.51
C THR A 18 -1.74 -14.72 26.26
N PRO A 19 -2.31 -15.78 25.65
CA PRO A 19 -3.15 -15.65 24.46
C PRO A 19 -4.32 -14.67 24.67
N GLY A 20 -4.43 -13.66 23.80
CA GLY A 20 -5.39 -12.56 23.94
C GLY A 20 -4.88 -11.35 24.74
N GLY A 21 -3.69 -11.46 25.34
CA GLY A 21 -2.97 -10.36 25.98
C GLY A 21 -2.42 -9.35 24.96
N ALA A 22 -2.12 -8.14 25.43
CA ALA A 22 -1.74 -7.01 24.58
C ALA A 22 -0.49 -7.27 23.72
N LEU A 23 0.48 -8.04 24.25
CA LEU A 23 1.75 -8.35 23.60
C LEU A 23 1.73 -9.68 22.85
N MET A 24 0.87 -10.62 23.24
CA MET A 24 0.63 -11.86 22.49
C MET A 24 -0.33 -11.69 21.31
N LYS A 25 -0.46 -10.47 20.78
CA LYS A 25 -0.82 -10.26 19.37
C LYS A 25 0.32 -10.77 18.47
N CYS A 26 0.79 -12.00 18.68
CA CYS A 26 1.73 -12.67 17.82
C CYS A 26 1.07 -12.80 16.44
N TYR A 27 1.46 -11.88 15.57
CA TYR A 27 1.93 -12.17 14.22
C TYR A 27 1.11 -13.25 13.51
N HIS A 28 -0.13 -12.93 13.17
CA HIS A 28 -0.93 -13.69 12.20
C HIS A 28 -0.56 -13.36 10.75
N ASP A 29 0.67 -12.90 10.50
CA ASP A 29 1.15 -12.66 9.13
C ASP A 29 1.33 -13.99 8.37
N GLU A 30 1.65 -15.09 9.07
CA GLU A 30 1.84 -16.41 8.45
C GLU A 30 0.55 -17.10 7.96
N SER A 31 -0.64 -16.64 8.36
CA SER A 31 -1.90 -17.28 7.96
C SER A 31 -2.75 -16.46 6.98
N LEU A 32 -2.31 -15.27 6.53
CA LEU A 32 -3.10 -14.53 5.54
C LEU A 32 -3.06 -15.21 4.17
N ALA A 33 -1.88 -15.70 3.75
CA ALA A 33 -1.73 -16.44 2.50
C ALA A 33 -2.55 -17.74 2.47
N GLN A 34 -2.77 -18.37 3.63
CA GLN A 34 -3.60 -19.58 3.75
C GLN A 34 -5.11 -19.27 3.74
N LEU A 35 -5.50 -18.03 4.03
CA LEU A 35 -6.90 -17.56 4.05
C LEU A 35 -7.35 -17.00 2.69
N VAL A 36 -6.44 -16.78 1.75
CA VAL A 36 -6.73 -16.25 0.41
C VAL A 36 -7.05 -17.40 -0.54
N PRO A 37 -8.26 -17.45 -1.11
CA PRO A 37 -8.56 -18.44 -2.14
C PRO A 37 -7.70 -18.24 -3.39
N GLU A 38 -7.31 -19.33 -4.07
CA GLU A 38 -6.47 -19.29 -5.28
C GLU A 38 -7.01 -18.37 -6.40
N PRO A 39 -8.32 -18.27 -6.66
CA PRO A 39 -8.86 -17.30 -7.63
C PRO A 39 -8.59 -15.85 -7.22
N LEU A 40 -8.69 -15.54 -5.92
CA LEU A 40 -8.43 -14.20 -5.39
C LEU A 40 -6.94 -13.86 -5.46
N GLU A 41 -6.07 -14.82 -5.14
CA GLU A 41 -4.62 -14.65 -5.29
C GLU A 41 -4.25 -14.33 -6.75
N LYS A 42 -4.82 -15.07 -7.71
CA LYS A 42 -4.57 -14.85 -9.14
C LYS A 42 -5.03 -13.46 -9.59
N ASP A 43 -6.20 -13.02 -9.15
CA ASP A 43 -6.70 -11.67 -9.44
C ASP A 43 -5.81 -10.59 -8.84
N LEU A 44 -5.39 -10.76 -7.58
CA LEU A 44 -4.47 -9.85 -6.89
C LEU A 44 -3.12 -9.78 -7.61
N ARG A 45 -2.56 -10.92 -8.03
CA ARG A 45 -1.32 -10.99 -8.80
C ARG A 45 -1.43 -10.24 -10.13
N ASN A 46 -2.53 -10.42 -10.86
CA ASN A 46 -2.77 -9.71 -12.11
C ASN A 46 -2.91 -8.19 -11.90
N LEU A 47 -3.56 -7.78 -10.81
CA LEU A 47 -3.67 -6.39 -10.40
C LEU A 47 -2.28 -5.79 -10.13
N TYR A 48 -1.44 -6.51 -9.38
CA TYR A 48 -0.06 -6.09 -9.11
C TYR A 48 0.79 -6.03 -10.38
N MET A 49 0.78 -7.06 -11.22
CA MET A 49 1.57 -7.08 -12.46
C MET A 49 1.23 -5.88 -13.36
N SER A 50 -0.06 -5.61 -13.55
CA SER A 50 -0.50 -4.48 -14.38
C SER A 50 -0.24 -3.12 -13.73
N GLY A 51 -0.44 -2.98 -12.41
CA GLY A 51 -0.16 -1.75 -11.67
C GLY A 51 1.34 -1.43 -11.61
N CYS A 52 2.18 -2.42 -11.32
CA CYS A 52 3.64 -2.27 -11.27
C CYS A 52 4.21 -1.91 -12.65
N GLU A 53 3.68 -2.45 -13.73
CA GLU A 53 4.13 -2.09 -15.08
C GLU A 53 3.80 -0.63 -15.42
N LEU A 54 2.59 -0.16 -15.07
CA LEU A 54 2.23 1.26 -15.20
C LEU A 54 3.14 2.16 -14.35
N LEU A 55 3.39 1.77 -13.09
CA LEU A 55 4.31 2.49 -12.21
C LEU A 55 5.73 2.53 -12.79
N ARG A 56 6.24 1.41 -13.32
CA ARG A 56 7.55 1.35 -13.98
C ARG A 56 7.63 2.37 -15.12
N HIS A 57 6.64 2.41 -15.99
CA HIS A 57 6.58 3.38 -17.08
C HIS A 57 6.48 4.83 -16.60
N PHE A 58 5.73 5.08 -15.52
CA PHE A 58 5.64 6.38 -14.89
C PHE A 58 7.02 6.82 -14.35
N TRP A 59 7.71 5.97 -13.60
CA TRP A 59 9.01 6.29 -13.01
C TRP A 59 10.11 6.51 -14.06
N LEU A 60 10.05 5.81 -15.20
CA LEU A 60 10.94 6.05 -16.34
C LEU A 60 10.77 7.44 -16.98
N CYS A 61 9.68 8.15 -16.70
CA CYS A 61 9.51 9.53 -17.15
C CYS A 61 10.28 10.54 -16.29
N PHE A 62 10.80 10.13 -15.12
CA PHE A 62 11.51 11.00 -14.21
C PHE A 62 13.03 10.76 -14.22
N PRO A 63 13.86 11.81 -14.28
CA PRO A 63 13.49 13.23 -14.40
C PRO A 63 12.99 13.60 -15.81
N PRO A 64 11.93 14.42 -15.95
CA PRO A 64 11.36 14.77 -17.24
C PRO A 64 12.13 15.93 -17.88
N THR A 65 13.31 15.60 -18.41
CA THR A 65 14.28 16.54 -18.99
C THR A 65 13.90 17.02 -20.39
N THR A 66 13.05 16.26 -21.10
CA THR A 66 12.59 16.60 -22.45
C THR A 66 11.08 16.87 -22.47
N PRO A 67 10.57 17.71 -23.38
CA PRO A 67 9.13 17.99 -23.46
C PRO A 67 8.30 16.71 -23.73
N GLN A 68 8.87 15.74 -24.46
CA GLN A 68 8.23 14.45 -24.70
C GLN A 68 8.07 13.63 -23.41
N LEU A 69 9.08 13.65 -22.52
CA LEU A 69 8.98 12.99 -21.22
C LEU A 69 8.01 13.70 -20.28
N GLN A 70 7.87 15.02 -20.40
CA GLN A 70 6.87 15.79 -19.63
C GLN A 70 5.45 15.42 -20.03
N GLU A 71 5.13 15.46 -21.33
CA GLU A 71 3.82 15.02 -21.84
C GLU A 71 3.55 13.56 -21.49
N LYS A 72 4.56 12.70 -21.59
CA LYS A 72 4.44 11.29 -21.19
C LYS A 72 4.17 11.14 -19.69
N ALA A 73 4.81 11.93 -18.83
CA ALA A 73 4.58 11.91 -17.38
C ALA A 73 3.13 12.32 -17.05
N GLU A 74 2.58 13.32 -17.74
CA GLU A 74 1.18 13.76 -17.60
C GLU A 74 0.22 12.63 -18.02
N LYS A 75 0.41 12.04 -19.20
CA LYS A 75 -0.38 10.89 -19.67
C LYS A 75 -0.29 9.68 -18.75
N MET A 76 0.90 9.38 -18.22
CA MET A 76 1.09 8.27 -17.29
C MET A 76 0.41 8.53 -15.94
N HIS A 77 0.40 9.77 -15.46
CA HIS A 77 -0.33 10.14 -14.25
C HIS A 77 -1.84 9.92 -14.41
N GLU A 78 -2.42 10.34 -15.54
CA GLU A 78 -3.83 10.06 -15.88
C GLU A 78 -4.11 8.56 -15.98
N ALA A 79 -3.20 7.80 -16.60
CA ALA A 79 -3.31 6.35 -16.70
C ALA A 79 -3.30 5.66 -15.33
N LEU A 80 -2.48 6.13 -14.38
CA LEU A 80 -2.47 5.64 -13.01
C LEU A 80 -3.79 5.94 -12.28
N HIS A 81 -4.36 7.14 -12.45
CA HIS A 81 -5.68 7.46 -11.91
C HIS A 81 -6.79 6.59 -12.50
N ARG A 82 -6.75 6.34 -13.81
CA ARG A 82 -7.69 5.45 -14.48
C ARG A 82 -7.55 4.00 -14.01
N PHE A 83 -6.33 3.51 -13.82
CA PHE A 83 -6.09 2.19 -13.24
C PHE A 83 -6.68 2.08 -11.84
N HIS A 84 -6.45 3.10 -11.00
CA HIS A 84 -6.97 3.14 -9.64
C HIS A 84 -8.52 3.07 -9.64
N SER A 85 -9.19 3.92 -10.41
CA SER A 85 -10.65 3.95 -10.44
C SER A 85 -11.31 2.75 -11.15
N ALA A 86 -10.69 2.23 -12.21
CA ALA A 86 -11.30 1.20 -13.04
C ALA A 86 -10.94 -0.24 -12.64
N LYS A 87 -9.83 -0.45 -11.92
CA LYS A 87 -9.37 -1.80 -11.53
C LYS A 87 -9.20 -1.97 -10.03
N LEU A 88 -8.43 -1.08 -9.40
CA LEU A 88 -8.11 -1.23 -7.97
C LEU A 88 -9.36 -1.04 -7.10
N LYS A 89 -10.12 0.04 -7.31
CA LYS A 89 -11.30 0.33 -6.48
C LYS A 89 -12.39 -0.75 -6.60
N PRO A 90 -12.77 -1.24 -7.81
CA PRO A 90 -13.70 -2.36 -7.93
C PRO A 90 -13.19 -3.65 -7.28
N PHE A 91 -11.88 -3.91 -7.34
CA PHE A 91 -11.28 -5.05 -6.65
C PHE A 91 -11.40 -4.90 -5.12
N GLU A 92 -11.08 -3.72 -4.58
CA GLU A 92 -11.22 -3.41 -3.15
C GLU A 92 -12.67 -3.56 -2.68
N ASP A 93 -13.64 -3.03 -3.44
CA ASP A 93 -15.07 -3.13 -3.11
C ASP A 93 -15.53 -4.60 -3.06
N ARG A 94 -15.10 -5.43 -4.01
CA ARG A 94 -15.40 -6.87 -4.04
C ARG A 94 -14.79 -7.59 -2.83
N VAL A 95 -13.51 -7.34 -2.54
CA VAL A 95 -12.81 -8.00 -1.44
C VAL A 95 -13.32 -7.54 -0.07
N MET A 96 -13.77 -6.29 0.05
CA MET A 96 -14.40 -5.78 1.28
C MET A 96 -15.70 -6.52 1.61
N VAL A 97 -16.52 -6.83 0.61
CA VAL A 97 -17.78 -7.57 0.79
C VAL A 97 -17.51 -9.04 1.13
N GLU A 98 -16.56 -9.67 0.44
CA GLU A 98 -16.34 -11.12 0.53
C GLU A 98 -15.34 -11.53 1.63
N PHE A 99 -14.40 -10.65 2.00
CA PHE A 99 -13.24 -10.95 2.87
C PHE A 99 -12.91 -9.80 3.83
N SER A 100 -13.96 -9.18 4.39
CA SER A 100 -13.92 -7.92 5.18
C SER A 100 -12.70 -7.69 6.08
N PRO A 101 -12.18 -8.65 6.89
CA PRO A 101 -11.02 -8.43 7.74
C PRO A 101 -9.68 -8.30 6.97
N LEU A 102 -9.58 -8.88 5.77
CA LEU A 102 -8.35 -9.01 4.98
C LEU A 102 -8.22 -7.90 3.92
N SER A 103 -9.35 -7.33 3.52
CA SER A 103 -9.47 -6.37 2.41
C SER A 103 -8.46 -5.23 2.46
N GLN A 104 -8.35 -4.55 3.60
CA GLN A 104 -7.48 -3.40 3.77
C GLN A 104 -5.99 -3.77 3.72
N GLN A 105 -5.62 -4.97 4.17
CA GLN A 105 -4.23 -5.42 4.19
C GLN A 105 -3.74 -5.83 2.80
N LEU A 106 -4.60 -6.49 2.00
CA LEU A 106 -4.23 -7.01 0.68
C LEU A 106 -3.87 -5.92 -0.33
N THR A 107 -4.59 -4.80 -0.32
CA THR A 107 -4.36 -3.69 -1.27
C THR A 107 -3.55 -2.54 -0.69
N SER A 108 -3.25 -2.54 0.62
CA SER A 108 -2.52 -1.45 1.29
C SER A 108 -1.24 -1.07 0.55
N HIS A 109 -0.43 -2.07 0.17
CA HIS A 109 0.87 -1.84 -0.45
C HIS A 109 0.75 -1.26 -1.87
N ILE A 110 -0.11 -1.80 -2.75
CA ILE A 110 -0.31 -1.22 -4.09
C ILE A 110 -0.88 0.21 -4.01
N SER A 111 -1.75 0.48 -3.04
CA SER A 111 -2.27 1.82 -2.78
C SER A 111 -1.16 2.78 -2.34
N GLN A 112 -0.24 2.35 -1.47
CA GLN A 112 0.94 3.14 -1.10
C GLN A 112 1.85 3.46 -2.30
N LEU A 113 2.06 2.49 -3.20
CA LEU A 113 2.85 2.70 -4.42
C LEU A 113 2.22 3.77 -5.33
N LEU A 114 0.89 3.74 -5.48
CA LEU A 114 0.15 4.76 -6.25
C LEU A 114 0.24 6.13 -5.58
N THR A 115 0.03 6.22 -4.27
CA THR A 115 0.16 7.48 -3.51
C THR A 115 1.56 8.09 -3.65
N ALA A 116 2.62 7.27 -3.61
CA ALA A 116 3.98 7.74 -3.82
C ALA A 116 4.19 8.34 -5.23
N ALA A 117 3.62 7.70 -6.26
CA ALA A 117 3.66 8.22 -7.63
C ALA A 117 2.88 9.54 -7.76
N TYR A 118 1.70 9.64 -7.17
CA TYR A 118 0.90 10.87 -7.16
C TYR A 118 1.65 12.02 -6.47
N SER A 119 2.20 11.77 -5.28
CA SER A 119 3.00 12.77 -4.55
C SER A 119 4.19 13.27 -5.38
N LYS A 120 4.91 12.35 -6.05
CA LYS A 120 6.02 12.73 -6.94
C LYS A 120 5.56 13.66 -8.05
N TYR A 121 4.43 13.34 -8.69
CA TYR A 121 3.87 14.14 -9.78
C TYR A 121 3.42 15.52 -9.30
N GLU A 122 2.71 15.61 -8.17
CA GLU A 122 2.25 16.88 -7.59
C GLU A 122 3.41 17.82 -7.24
N VAL A 123 4.47 17.29 -6.62
CA VAL A 123 5.69 18.06 -6.31
C VAL A 123 6.33 18.59 -7.58
N TRP A 124 6.41 17.77 -8.64
CA TRP A 124 6.94 18.20 -9.91
C TRP A 124 6.07 19.26 -10.59
N GLN A 125 4.75 19.07 -10.62
CA GLN A 125 3.79 20.00 -11.21
C GLN A 125 3.82 21.36 -10.49
N SER A 126 3.92 21.34 -9.16
CA SER A 126 4.01 22.55 -8.33
C SER A 126 5.28 23.34 -8.61
N ARG A 127 6.43 22.65 -8.75
CA ARG A 127 7.70 23.27 -9.13
C ARG A 127 7.61 23.93 -10.51
N ARG A 128 6.99 23.28 -11.49
CA ARG A 128 6.78 23.87 -12.82
C ARG A 128 5.93 25.13 -12.79
N LYS A 129 4.79 25.11 -12.10
CA LYS A 129 3.92 26.29 -11.92
C LYS A 129 4.70 27.45 -11.27
N SER A 130 5.49 27.16 -10.23
CA SER A 130 6.30 28.19 -9.56
C SER A 130 7.44 28.76 -10.42
N ALA A 131 8.02 27.95 -11.31
CA ALA A 131 9.05 28.39 -12.24
C ALA A 131 8.49 29.23 -13.39
N ALA A 132 7.26 28.96 -13.83
CA ALA A 132 6.58 29.72 -14.88
C ALA A 132 6.06 31.10 -14.42
N LEU A 133 5.96 31.32 -13.10
CA LEU A 133 5.54 32.59 -12.48
C LEU A 133 6.71 33.55 -12.20
N ARG A 134 7.96 33.13 -12.47
CA ARG A 134 9.18 33.94 -12.34
C ARG A 134 9.66 34.38 -13.72
#